data_AF-A0A536ZXE1-F1
#
_entry.id   AF-A0A536ZXE1-F1
#
_cell.length_a   1.000
_cell.length_b   1.000
_cell.length_c   1.000
_cell.angle_alpha   90.00
_cell.angle_beta   90.00
_cell.angle_gamma   90.00
#
_symmetry.space_group_name_H-M   'P 1'
#
loop_
_entity.id
_entity.type
_entity.pdbx_description
1 polymer ?
#
loop_
_entity_poly.entity_id
_entity_poly.type
_entity_poly.pdbx_seq_one_letter_code
_entity_poly.pdbx_strand_id
1 'polypeptide(L)'
;MAHLNILEYPDPRLKKVAAPVAAVTADIQKLVRDMAETMYAAPGVGLAATQVNVHKRVIIIDISETRDDLKVFINPEIVAREGELETEEGCLSVPGYYDKVTRAAKVTVRAQNERGE
;
A
#
# COMPACT_ATOMS: atom_id res chain seq x y z
N MET A 1 12.07 6.67 -13.22
CA MET A 1 10.67 7.01 -12.93
C MET A 1 9.85 6.30 -13.97
N ALA A 2 8.91 5.49 -13.51
CA ALA A 2 8.17 4.56 -14.34
C ALA A 2 6.77 4.36 -13.75
N HIS A 3 5.74 4.52 -14.59
CA HIS A 3 4.38 4.13 -14.24
C HIS A 3 4.26 2.61 -14.29
N LEU A 4 3.95 2.02 -13.14
CA LEU A 4 3.74 0.59 -13.01
C LEU A 4 2.28 0.26 -13.35
N ASN A 5 2.06 -0.86 -14.04
CA ASN A 5 0.71 -1.34 -14.30
C ASN A 5 0.08 -1.86 -13.00
N ILE A 6 -1.05 -1.27 -12.60
CA ILE A 6 -1.86 -1.77 -11.49
C ILE A 6 -2.65 -2.99 -11.98
N LEU A 7 -2.52 -4.10 -11.27
CA LEU A 7 -3.29 -5.31 -11.50
C LEU A 7 -4.73 -5.08 -11.05
N GLU A 8 -5.69 -5.58 -11.82
CA GLU A 8 -7.12 -5.50 -11.53
C GLU A 8 -7.69 -6.89 -11.18
N TYR A 9 -8.66 -6.93 -10.28
CA TYR A 9 -9.42 -8.13 -9.98
C TYR A 9 -10.12 -8.64 -11.26
N PRO A 10 -10.13 -9.96 -11.55
CA PRO A 10 -9.78 -11.09 -10.68
C PRO A 10 -8.36 -11.65 -10.85
N ASP A 11 -7.36 -10.83 -11.19
CA ASP A 11 -5.99 -11.32 -11.42
C ASP A 11 -5.46 -12.16 -10.23
N PRO A 12 -5.08 -13.43 -10.44
CA PRO A 12 -4.68 -14.34 -9.36
C PRO A 12 -3.44 -13.88 -8.61
N ARG A 13 -2.61 -13.02 -9.21
CA ARG A 13 -1.41 -12.47 -8.58
C ARG A 13 -1.76 -11.54 -7.40
N LEU A 14 -2.95 -10.93 -7.40
CA LEU A 14 -3.44 -10.13 -6.26
C LEU A 14 -3.66 -10.98 -5.00
N LYS A 15 -3.82 -12.30 -5.13
CA LYS A 15 -3.99 -13.23 -3.99
C LYS A 15 -2.66 -13.79 -3.47
N LYS A 16 -1.54 -13.47 -4.10
CA LYS A 16 -0.23 -14.00 -3.69
C LYS A 16 0.26 -13.31 -2.41
N VAL A 17 0.58 -14.10 -1.39
CA VAL A 17 1.18 -13.61 -0.15
C VAL A 17 2.54 -13.00 -0.44
N ALA A 18 2.70 -11.73 -0.06
CA ALA A 18 3.94 -10.99 -0.27
C ALA A 18 5.03 -11.44 0.71
N ALA A 19 6.26 -11.61 0.21
CA ALA A 19 7.41 -11.99 1.01
C ALA A 19 7.96 -10.79 1.82
N PRO A 20 8.55 -11.02 2.99
CA PRO A 20 9.27 -9.97 3.71
C PRO A 20 10.41 -9.39 2.88
N VAL A 21 10.69 -8.10 3.08
CA VAL A 21 11.87 -7.42 2.57
C VAL A 21 13.04 -7.69 3.53
N ALA A 22 14.05 -8.43 3.07
CA ALA A 22 15.20 -8.77 3.92
C ALA A 22 16.08 -7.55 4.26
N ALA A 23 16.24 -6.63 3.31
CA ALA A 23 16.98 -5.39 3.48
C ALA A 23 16.40 -4.31 2.56
N VAL A 24 16.42 -3.06 3.02
CA VAL A 24 16.00 -1.91 2.22
C VAL A 24 17.16 -1.49 1.31
N THR A 25 17.13 -2.01 0.08
CA THR A 25 18.15 -1.73 -0.94
C THR A 25 17.74 -0.55 -1.83
N ALA A 26 18.65 -0.09 -2.69
CA ALA A 26 18.36 0.91 -3.72
C ALA A 26 17.18 0.51 -4.63
N ASP A 27 17.00 -0.79 -4.90
CA ASP A 27 15.86 -1.31 -5.66
C ASP A 27 14.54 -1.18 -4.91
N ILE A 28 14.54 -1.36 -3.59
CA ILE A 28 13.34 -1.14 -2.76
C ILE A 28 13.00 0.35 -2.73
N GLN A 29 13.99 1.21 -2.57
CA GLN A 29 13.78 2.66 -2.62
C GLN A 29 13.28 3.12 -4.00
N LYS A 30 13.79 2.52 -5.08
CA LYS A 30 13.29 2.76 -6.44
C LYS A 30 11.84 2.29 -6.58
N LEU A 31 11.51 1.10 -6.08
CA LEU A 31 10.14 0.59 -6.07
C LEU A 31 9.19 1.54 -5.34
N VAL A 32 9.57 2.05 -4.17
CA VAL A 32 8.76 3.02 -3.41
C VAL A 32 8.49 4.28 -4.24
N ARG A 33 9.51 4.82 -4.93
CA ARG A 33 9.33 6.00 -5.80
C ARG A 33 8.41 5.72 -6.99
N ASP A 34 8.62 4.61 -7.70
CA ASP A 34 7.80 4.22 -8.85
C ASP A 34 6.35 3.92 -8.42
N MET A 35 6.15 3.34 -7.23
CA MET A 35 4.83 3.14 -6.62
C MET A 35 4.14 4.46 -6.27
N ALA A 36 4.86 5.44 -5.70
CA ALA A 36 4.30 6.74 -5.37
C ALA A 36 3.84 7.49 -6.62
N GLU A 37 4.68 7.53 -7.65
CA GLU A 37 4.34 8.09 -8.96
C GLU A 37 3.10 7.41 -9.57
N THR A 38 3.03 6.08 -9.49
CA THR A 38 1.87 5.30 -9.94
C THR A 38 0.60 5.64 -9.16
N MET A 39 0.69 5.72 -7.83
CA MET A 39 -0.44 6.06 -6.93
C MET A 39 -0.95 7.49 -7.15
N TYR A 40 -0.06 8.45 -7.39
CA TYR A 40 -0.50 9.82 -7.65
C TYR A 40 -1.14 9.98 -9.04
N ALA A 41 -0.69 9.21 -10.03
CA ALA A 41 -1.29 9.16 -11.36
C ALA A 41 -2.65 8.44 -11.38
N ALA A 42 -2.81 7.39 -10.57
CA ALA A 42 -4.06 6.66 -10.40
C ALA A 42 -4.71 7.09 -9.07
N PRO A 43 -5.62 8.10 -9.06
CA PRO A 43 -5.94 9.02 -7.95
C PRO A 43 -6.38 8.35 -6.63
N GLY A 44 -5.50 7.58 -6.01
CA GLY A 44 -5.69 6.82 -4.78
C GLY A 44 -4.82 7.36 -3.66
N VAL A 45 -5.14 6.91 -2.45
CA VAL A 45 -4.47 7.34 -1.21
C VAL A 45 -3.52 6.27 -0.65
N GLY A 46 -3.46 5.10 -1.28
CA GLY A 46 -2.57 4.01 -0.88
C GLY A 46 -2.35 3.00 -1.99
N LEU A 47 -1.16 2.39 -1.99
CA LEU A 47 -0.78 1.37 -2.96
C LEU A 47 0.14 0.32 -2.29
N ALA A 48 -0.21 -0.95 -2.45
CA ALA A 48 0.63 -2.07 -2.03
C ALA A 48 1.45 -2.60 -3.21
N ALA A 49 2.69 -3.05 -2.97
CA ALA A 49 3.57 -3.55 -4.03
C ALA A 49 2.97 -4.74 -4.80
N THR A 50 2.15 -5.57 -4.16
CA THR A 50 1.42 -6.67 -4.81
C THR A 50 0.53 -6.16 -5.96
N GLN A 51 -0.06 -4.97 -5.83
CA GLN A 51 -0.91 -4.38 -6.87
C GLN A 51 -0.13 -4.02 -8.12
N VAL A 52 1.18 -3.80 -8.03
CA VAL A 52 2.07 -3.55 -9.18
C VAL A 52 2.91 -4.77 -9.53
N ASN A 53 2.39 -5.97 -9.22
CA ASN A 53 3.02 -7.26 -9.48
C ASN A 53 4.40 -7.47 -8.81
N VAL A 54 4.64 -6.80 -7.67
CA VAL A 54 5.84 -6.99 -6.85
C VAL A 54 5.44 -7.56 -5.49
N HIS A 55 5.64 -8.86 -5.30
CA HIS A 55 5.19 -9.58 -4.11
C HIS A 55 6.15 -9.44 -2.92
N LYS A 56 6.38 -8.19 -2.50
CA LYS A 56 7.15 -7.82 -1.31
C LYS A 56 6.28 -7.03 -0.35
N ARG A 57 6.52 -7.15 0.96
CA ARG A 57 5.77 -6.43 2.01
C ARG A 57 6.17 -4.95 2.04
N VAL A 58 5.68 -4.18 1.07
CA VAL A 58 5.85 -2.73 0.95
C VAL A 58 4.50 -2.11 0.66
N ILE A 59 4.12 -1.12 1.47
CA ILE A 59 2.91 -0.33 1.33
C ILE A 59 3.30 1.14 1.39
N ILE A 60 2.69 1.95 0.55
CA ILE A 60 2.74 3.41 0.64
C ILE A 60 1.33 3.96 0.88
N ILE A 61 1.25 5.05 1.62
CA ILE A 61 0.01 5.75 1.95
C ILE A 61 0.27 7.25 1.90
N ASP A 62 -0.61 7.99 1.26
CA ASP A 62 -0.66 9.44 1.36
C ASP A 62 -2.12 9.88 1.39
N ILE A 63 -2.53 10.39 2.55
CA ILE A 63 -3.89 10.89 2.79
C ILE A 63 -3.92 12.42 2.90
N SER A 64 -2.80 13.11 2.65
CA SER A 64 -2.78 14.57 2.70
C SER A 64 -3.47 15.14 1.46
N GLU A 65 -4.17 16.27 1.63
CA GLU A 65 -4.82 16.97 0.53
C GLU A 65 -3.80 17.47 -0.51
N THR A 66 -2.61 17.83 -0.03
CA THR A 66 -1.49 18.40 -0.79
C THR A 66 -0.57 17.36 -1.43
N ARG A 67 -0.75 16.06 -1.12
CA ARG A 67 0.06 14.94 -1.62
C ARG A 67 1.57 15.09 -1.37
N ASP A 68 1.89 15.46 -0.13
CA ASP A 68 3.24 15.78 0.35
C ASP A 68 3.60 15.06 1.67
N ASP A 69 2.72 14.20 2.19
CA ASP A 69 2.93 13.42 3.41
C ASP A 69 2.97 11.91 3.11
N LEU A 70 3.83 11.53 2.16
CA LEU A 70 4.00 10.13 1.76
C LEU A 70 4.58 9.31 2.93
N LYS A 71 3.77 8.38 3.43
CA LYS A 71 4.15 7.39 4.43
C LYS A 71 4.53 6.07 3.76
N VAL A 72 5.67 5.52 4.16
CA VAL A 72 6.21 4.25 3.65
C VAL A 72 6.25 3.23 4.77
N PHE A 73 5.68 2.05 4.52
CA PHE A 73 5.64 0.95 5.48
C PHE A 73 6.22 -0.31 4.85
N ILE A 74 7.43 -0.66 5.26
CA ILE A 74 8.12 -1.88 4.86
C ILE A 74 8.00 -2.91 5.98
N ASN A 75 7.67 -4.15 5.62
CA ASN A 75 7.39 -5.23 6.56
C ASN A 75 6.36 -4.88 7.67
N PRO A 76 5.23 -4.21 7.35
CA PRO A 76 4.30 -3.76 8.39
C PRO A 76 3.68 -4.94 9.16
N GLU A 77 3.49 -4.70 10.45
CA GLU A 77 2.84 -5.59 11.41
C GLU A 77 1.92 -4.79 12.32
N ILE A 78 0.66 -5.23 12.46
CA ILE A 78 -0.28 -4.65 13.42
C ILE A 78 0.05 -5.20 14.80
N VAL A 79 0.48 -4.34 15.73
CA VAL A 79 0.85 -4.72 17.11
C VAL A 79 -0.26 -4.44 18.12
N ALA A 80 -1.23 -3.58 17.78
CA ALA A 80 -2.43 -3.35 18.57
C ALA A 80 -3.60 -2.92 17.67
N ARG A 81 -4.83 -3.22 18.11
CA ARG A 81 -6.08 -2.82 17.45
C ARG A 81 -7.14 -2.49 18.50
N GLU A 82 -7.94 -1.46 18.26
CA GLU A 82 -9.00 -1.04 19.16
C GLU A 82 -10.20 -0.48 18.39
N GLY A 83 -11.39 -0.64 18.98
CA GLY A 83 -12.66 -0.20 18.41
C GLY A 83 -13.04 -0.90 17.11
N GLU A 84 -14.18 -0.49 16.57
CA GLU A 84 -14.75 -0.99 15.33
C GLU A 84 -15.44 0.17 14.61
N LEU A 85 -15.26 0.26 13.29
CA LEU A 85 -15.97 1.22 12.45
C LEU A 85 -16.30 0.57 11.11
N GLU A 86 -17.44 0.96 10.55
CA GLU A 86 -17.83 0.65 9.18
C GLU A 86 -17.58 1.89 8.32
N THR A 87 -16.83 1.73 7.23
CA THR A 87 -16.56 2.79 6.26
C THR A 87 -16.74 2.26 4.85
N GLU A 88 -17.05 3.14 3.91
CA GLU A 88 -17.01 2.81 2.49
C GLU A 88 -15.55 2.84 2.00
N GLU A 89 -15.11 1.77 1.35
CA GLU A 89 -13.76 1.64 0.81
C GLU A 89 -13.80 1.37 -0.70
N GLY A 90 -12.83 1.95 -1.41
CA GLY A 90 -12.51 1.63 -2.79
C GLY A 90 -11.09 1.07 -2.92
N CYS A 91 -10.75 0.52 -4.08
CA CYS A 91 -9.41 -0.04 -4.33
C CYS A 91 -8.97 0.22 -5.78
N LEU A 92 -7.71 0.65 -5.95
CA LEU A 92 -7.12 0.84 -7.29
C LEU A 92 -7.09 -0.45 -8.13
N SER A 93 -7.14 -1.62 -7.48
CA SER A 93 -7.22 -2.93 -8.14
C SER A 93 -8.65 -3.44 -8.34
N VAL A 94 -9.68 -2.68 -7.94
CA VAL A 94 -11.10 -3.01 -8.17
C VAL A 94 -11.83 -1.72 -8.61
N PRO A 95 -11.49 -1.19 -9.80
CA PRO A 95 -11.94 0.13 -10.22
C PRO A 95 -13.46 0.22 -10.35
N GLY A 96 -14.04 1.33 -9.88
CA GLY A 96 -15.47 1.61 -9.99
C GLY A 96 -16.36 0.93 -8.94
N TYR A 97 -15.78 0.16 -8.02
CA TYR A 97 -16.51 -0.49 -6.92
C TYR A 97 -16.15 0.13 -5.58
N TYR A 98 -17.19 0.40 -4.81
CA TYR A 98 -17.11 0.88 -3.43
C TYR A 98 -18.08 0.05 -2.61
N ASP A 99 -17.64 -0.40 -1.44
CA ASP A 99 -18.48 -1.19 -0.53
C ASP A 99 -18.13 -0.89 0.92
N LYS A 100 -19.06 -1.20 1.81
CA LYS A 100 -18.90 -1.04 3.25
C LYS A 100 -18.01 -2.14 3.81
N VAL A 101 -16.95 -1.74 4.51
CA VAL A 101 -16.01 -2.64 5.15
C VAL A 101 -15.86 -2.28 6.62
N THR A 102 -15.99 -3.28 7.48
CA THR A 102 -15.73 -3.15 8.91
C THR A 102 -14.23 -3.27 9.20
N ARG A 103 -13.67 -2.27 9.88
CA ARG A 103 -12.26 -2.20 10.29
C ARG A 103 -12.15 -1.89 11.77
N ALA A 104 -10.97 -2.14 12.34
CA ALA A 104 -10.63 -1.59 13.66
C ALA A 104 -10.57 -0.06 13.56
N ALA A 105 -11.15 0.65 14.53
CA ALA A 105 -11.20 2.10 14.51
C ALA A 105 -9.82 2.75 14.69
N LYS A 106 -8.91 2.05 15.39
CA LYS A 106 -7.51 2.44 15.49
C LYS A 106 -6.61 1.22 15.52
N VAL A 107 -5.45 1.35 14.89
CA VAL A 107 -4.39 0.34 14.87
C VAL A 107 -3.04 0.97 15.22
N THR A 108 -2.18 0.21 15.88
CA THR A 108 -0.77 0.54 16.03
C THR A 108 0.02 -0.39 15.11
N VAL A 109 0.84 0.20 14.25
CA VAL A 109 1.63 -0.54 13.25
C VAL A 109 3.11 -0.36 13.56
N ARG A 110 3.85 -1.47 13.59
CA ARG A 110 5.31 -1.50 13.54
C ARG A 110 5.73 -1.79 12.11
N ALA A 111 6.61 -0.98 11.55
CA ALA A 111 7.14 -1.13 10.20
C ALA A 111 8.50 -0.45 10.11
N GLN A 112 9.22 -0.70 9.01
CA GLN A 112 10.41 0.05 8.63
C GLN A 112 10.04 1.17 7.65
N ASN A 113 10.72 2.31 7.71
CA ASN A 113 10.61 3.38 6.71
C ASN A 113 11.42 3.08 5.43
N GLU A 114 11.47 4.00 4.47
CA GLU A 114 12.22 3.88 3.20
C GLU A 114 13.75 3.79 3.36
N ARG A 115 14.25 4.00 4.57
CA ARG A 115 15.66 3.86 4.96
C ARG A 115 15.93 2.55 5.70
N GLY A 116 14.88 1.82 6.09
CA GLY A 116 14.99 0.57 6.84
C GLY A 116 14.98 0.73 8.36
N GLU A 117 14.66 1.94 8.85
CA GLU A 117 14.57 2.28 10.29
C GLU A 117 13.18 1.96 10.86
#